data_AF-A0A4R9VDP7-F1
#
_entry.id   AF-A0A4R9VDP7-F1
#
_cell.length_a   1.000
_cell.length_b   1.000
_cell.length_c   1.000
_cell.angle_alpha   90.00
_cell.angle_beta   90.00
_cell.angle_gamma   90.00
#
_symmetry.space_group_name_H-M   'P 1'
#
loop_
_entity.id
_entity.type
_entity.pdbx_description
1 polymer ?
#
loop_
_entity_poly.entity_id
_entity_poly.type
_entity_poly.pdbx_seq_one_letter_code
_entity_poly.pdbx_strand_id
1 'polypeptide(L)'
;SWTYTADNTQAAIQQLGAGDTITDSFTAVSSDGSDSQLVTVTIHGTNDSAVIGGVSTDDVTEDNGADGIVAGNLTADGLLTITDVDAGEANFTTQAATAGSNGYGTFTLAADGSWTYTADNTQAAIQQ
;
A
#
# COMPACT_ATOMS: atom_id res chain seq x y z
N SER A 1 -8.34 -42.79 -1.90
CA SER A 1 -7.84 -41.41 -2.11
C SER A 1 -8.82 -40.46 -1.45
N TRP A 2 -8.33 -39.43 -0.76
CA TRP A 2 -9.16 -38.33 -0.26
C TRP A 2 -9.01 -37.11 -1.17
N THR A 3 -9.93 -36.15 -1.06
CA THR A 3 -9.91 -34.90 -1.82
C THR A 3 -10.30 -33.76 -0.90
N TYR A 4 -9.62 -32.64 -1.05
CA TYR A 4 -9.92 -31.39 -0.36
C TYR A 4 -10.11 -30.29 -1.38
N THR A 5 -11.12 -29.46 -1.17
CA THR A 5 -11.39 -28.28 -1.99
C THR A 5 -11.75 -27.14 -1.06
N ALA A 6 -11.09 -26.00 -1.24
CA ALA A 6 -11.48 -24.74 -0.64
C ALA A 6 -11.91 -23.80 -1.76
N ASP A 7 -12.93 -22.98 -1.50
CA ASP A 7 -13.32 -21.90 -2.41
C ASP A 7 -12.37 -20.71 -2.19
N ASN A 8 -11.52 -20.45 -3.17
CA ASN A 8 -10.53 -19.37 -3.09
C ASN A 8 -11.18 -18.00 -2.91
N THR A 9 -12.45 -17.83 -3.29
CA THR A 9 -13.16 -16.54 -3.15
C THR A 9 -13.59 -16.22 -1.72
N GLN A 10 -13.39 -17.15 -0.77
CA GLN A 10 -13.69 -16.90 0.63
C GLN A 10 -12.80 -15.79 1.19
N ALA A 11 -13.41 -14.81 1.85
CA ALA A 11 -12.69 -13.68 2.46
C ALA A 11 -11.57 -14.12 3.42
N ALA A 12 -11.78 -15.20 4.18
CA ALA A 12 -10.78 -15.74 5.09
C ALA A 12 -9.52 -16.28 4.39
N ILE A 13 -9.64 -16.71 3.12
CA ILE A 13 -8.53 -17.16 2.29
C ILE A 13 -7.93 -15.97 1.53
N GLN A 14 -8.77 -15.12 0.96
CA GLN A 14 -8.33 -13.95 0.20
C GLN A 14 -7.54 -12.94 1.04
N GLN A 15 -7.76 -12.89 2.35
CA GLN A 15 -7.05 -11.96 3.24
C GLN A 15 -5.65 -12.44 3.68
N LEU A 16 -5.20 -13.62 3.22
CA LEU A 16 -3.93 -14.21 3.59
C LEU A 16 -2.80 -13.68 2.71
N GLY A 17 -1.97 -12.82 3.28
CA GLY A 17 -0.77 -12.32 2.62
C GLY A 17 0.32 -13.39 2.51
N ALA A 18 1.45 -13.02 1.90
CA ALA A 18 2.58 -13.94 1.76
C ALA A 18 3.14 -14.38 3.12
N GLY A 19 3.09 -15.68 3.38
CA GLY A 19 3.57 -16.29 4.63
C GLY A 19 2.48 -16.52 5.67
N ASP A 20 1.28 -15.94 5.47
CA ASP A 20 0.12 -16.25 6.30
C ASP A 20 -0.41 -17.65 6.00
N THR A 21 -1.03 -18.25 7.02
CA THR A 21 -1.66 -19.56 6.89
C THR A 21 -2.94 -19.65 7.70
N ILE A 22 -3.87 -20.45 7.21
CA ILE A 22 -4.98 -21.00 8.00
C ILE A 22 -4.98 -22.51 7.89
N THR A 23 -5.50 -23.17 8.91
CA THR A 23 -5.61 -24.63 8.93
C THR A 23 -7.06 -25.06 8.96
N ASP A 24 -7.34 -26.15 8.24
CA ASP A 24 -8.56 -26.92 8.34
C ASP A 24 -8.22 -28.33 8.81
N SER A 25 -9.11 -28.98 9.56
CA SER A 25 -8.81 -30.30 10.10
C SER A 25 -10.03 -31.21 10.20
N PHE A 26 -9.80 -32.50 9.94
CA PHE A 26 -10.81 -33.54 9.94
C PHE A 26 -10.31 -34.73 10.74
N THR A 27 -11.15 -35.27 11.63
CA THR A 27 -10.82 -36.50 12.35
C THR A 27 -11.36 -37.71 11.58
N ALA A 28 -10.47 -38.52 11.02
CA ALA A 28 -10.82 -39.83 10.50
C ALA A 28 -10.99 -40.80 11.66
N VAL A 29 -12.08 -41.58 11.67
CA VAL A 29 -12.40 -42.54 12.74
C VAL A 29 -12.51 -43.93 12.13
N SER A 30 -11.97 -44.95 12.80
CA SER A 30 -12.11 -46.34 12.38
C SER A 30 -13.59 -46.76 12.39
N SER A 31 -13.97 -47.74 11.57
CA SER A 31 -15.37 -48.16 11.46
C SER A 31 -15.96 -48.73 12.75
N ASP A 32 -15.11 -49.30 13.60
CA ASP A 32 -15.45 -49.84 14.91
C ASP A 32 -15.28 -48.80 16.04
N GLY A 33 -14.85 -47.58 15.72
CA GLY A 33 -14.64 -46.48 16.66
C GLY A 33 -13.47 -46.67 17.63
N SER A 34 -12.63 -47.69 17.43
CA SER A 34 -11.51 -47.99 18.31
C SER A 34 -10.30 -47.08 18.11
N ASP A 35 -10.18 -46.41 16.96
CA ASP A 35 -9.04 -45.57 16.60
C ASP A 35 -9.46 -44.30 15.85
N SER A 36 -8.62 -43.27 15.89
CA SER A 36 -8.83 -42.02 15.15
C SER A 36 -7.53 -41.32 14.79
N GLN A 37 -7.54 -40.61 13.65
CA GLN A 37 -6.40 -39.83 13.16
C GLN A 37 -6.87 -38.44 12.72
N LEU A 38 -6.19 -37.40 13.20
CA LEU A 38 -6.39 -36.03 12.71
C LEU A 38 -5.69 -35.86 11.36
N VAL A 39 -6.43 -35.38 10.38
CA VAL A 39 -5.95 -34.93 9.06
C VAL A 39 -5.98 -33.41 9.08
N THR A 40 -4.84 -32.78 8.87
CA THR A 40 -4.72 -31.31 8.83
C THR A 40 -4.36 -30.86 7.42
N VAL A 41 -5.05 -29.85 6.92
CA VAL A 41 -4.75 -29.15 5.68
C VAL A 41 -4.33 -27.73 6.04
N THR A 42 -3.16 -27.31 5.56
CA THR A 42 -2.70 -25.93 5.68
C THR A 42 -2.92 -25.22 4.36
N ILE A 43 -3.64 -24.11 4.38
CA ILE A 43 -3.78 -23.19 3.26
C ILE A 43 -2.75 -22.08 3.45
N HIS A 44 -1.93 -21.84 2.44
CA HIS A 44 -0.93 -20.77 2.44
C HIS A 44 -1.43 -19.59 1.61
N GLY A 45 -1.28 -18.40 2.16
CA GLY A 45 -1.53 -17.15 1.47
C GLY A 45 -0.50 -16.83 0.40
N THR A 46 -0.86 -15.91 -0.48
CA THR A 46 0.01 -15.31 -1.49
C THR A 46 -0.25 -13.82 -1.50
N ASN A 47 0.80 -13.02 -1.64
CA ASN A 47 0.66 -11.57 -1.73
C ASN A 47 -0.18 -11.17 -2.95
N ASP A 48 -1.26 -10.46 -2.72
CA ASP A 48 -2.03 -9.73 -3.70
C ASP A 48 -1.48 -8.29 -3.81
N SER A 49 -1.44 -7.72 -5.02
CA SER A 49 -0.83 -6.39 -5.19
C SER A 49 -1.78 -5.28 -4.73
N ALA A 50 -1.30 -4.43 -3.83
CA ALA A 50 -1.96 -3.18 -3.49
C ALA A 50 -2.31 -2.34 -4.73
N VAL A 51 -3.48 -1.70 -4.69
CA VAL A 51 -3.93 -0.74 -5.71
C VAL A 51 -3.89 0.67 -5.11
N ILE A 52 -3.07 1.54 -5.69
CA ILE A 52 -2.96 2.95 -5.31
C ILE A 52 -3.77 3.81 -6.29
N GLY A 53 -4.55 4.74 -5.75
CA GLY A 53 -5.35 5.71 -6.49
C GLY A 53 -5.34 7.09 -5.82
N GLY A 54 -6.39 7.88 -6.06
CA GLY A 54 -6.54 9.22 -5.49
C GLY A 54 -5.94 10.32 -6.38
N VAL A 55 -5.58 11.45 -5.76
CA VAL A 55 -4.97 12.59 -6.45
C VAL A 55 -3.47 12.39 -6.47
N SER A 56 -2.91 12.24 -7.68
CA SER A 56 -1.47 11.98 -7.89
C SER A 56 -0.76 13.09 -8.65
N THR A 57 -1.46 14.17 -8.97
CA THR A 57 -0.95 15.31 -9.74
C THR A 57 -1.53 16.61 -9.20
N ASP A 58 -0.69 17.63 -9.11
CA ASP A 58 -1.08 19.01 -8.84
C ASP A 58 -0.04 19.94 -9.49
N ASP A 59 -0.44 21.18 -9.77
CA ASP A 59 0.37 22.15 -10.49
C ASP A 59 0.70 23.34 -9.58
N VAL A 60 1.96 23.77 -9.63
CA VAL A 60 2.42 25.03 -9.01
C VAL A 60 2.98 25.94 -10.09
N THR A 61 2.76 27.24 -9.94
CA THR A 61 3.32 28.26 -10.84
C THR A 61 4.39 29.03 -10.09
N GLU A 62 5.52 29.27 -10.75
CA GLU A 62 6.54 30.17 -10.21
C GLU A 62 5.95 31.56 -9.93
N ASP A 63 6.43 32.22 -8.89
CA ASP A 63 6.07 33.61 -8.60
C ASP A 63 7.24 34.54 -8.94
N ASN A 64 7.16 35.15 -10.13
CA ASN A 64 8.02 36.23 -10.58
C ASN A 64 7.20 37.52 -10.62
N GLY A 65 7.26 38.29 -9.54
CA GLY A 65 6.49 39.53 -9.38
C GLY A 65 7.08 40.69 -10.20
N ALA A 66 6.37 41.82 -10.25
CA ALA A 66 6.83 43.03 -10.95
C ALA A 66 8.18 43.58 -10.41
N ASP A 67 8.53 43.23 -9.16
CA ASP A 67 9.79 43.61 -8.49
C ASP A 67 10.83 42.46 -8.46
N GLY A 68 10.61 41.38 -9.21
CA GLY A 68 11.52 40.23 -9.33
C GLY A 68 11.08 38.98 -8.54
N ILE A 69 12.03 38.06 -8.34
CA ILE A 69 11.83 36.76 -7.68
C ILE A 69 11.28 36.96 -6.26
N VAL A 70 10.10 36.38 -5.98
CA VAL A 70 9.51 36.40 -4.64
C VAL A 70 10.03 35.21 -3.83
N ALA A 71 10.62 35.47 -2.65
CA ALA A 71 11.07 34.42 -1.76
C ALA A 71 9.89 33.67 -1.13
N GLY A 72 9.95 32.34 -1.14
CA GLY A 72 8.88 31.49 -0.62
C GLY A 72 8.95 30.07 -1.16
N ASN A 73 7.99 29.24 -0.76
CA ASN A 73 7.87 27.88 -1.25
C ASN A 73 6.69 27.73 -2.21
N LEU A 74 6.93 27.02 -3.31
CA LEU A 74 5.87 26.44 -4.12
C LEU A 74 5.44 25.14 -3.46
N THR A 75 4.14 24.99 -3.20
CA THR A 75 3.58 23.81 -2.52
C THR A 75 2.45 23.21 -3.35
N ALA A 76 2.51 21.90 -3.56
CA ALA A 76 1.46 21.09 -4.14
C ALA A 76 1.07 20.00 -3.14
N ASP A 77 -0.20 19.65 -3.06
CA ASP A 77 -0.68 18.65 -2.10
C ASP A 77 -1.85 17.83 -2.64
N GLY A 78 -2.11 16.71 -1.96
CA GLY A 78 -3.21 15.85 -2.33
C GLY A 78 -3.34 14.64 -1.41
N LEU A 79 -4.25 13.75 -1.80
CA LEU A 79 -4.56 12.53 -1.05
C LEU A 79 -4.47 11.33 -1.98
N LEU A 80 -3.51 10.44 -1.71
CA LEU A 80 -3.49 9.11 -2.30
C LEU A 80 -4.40 8.17 -1.51
N THR A 81 -5.01 7.23 -2.20
CA THR A 81 -5.79 6.15 -1.58
C THR A 81 -5.11 4.81 -1.84
N ILE A 82 -5.25 3.86 -0.92
CA ILE A 82 -4.73 2.51 -1.08
C ILE A 82 -5.80 1.48 -0.73
N THR A 83 -5.87 0.42 -1.51
CA THR A 83 -6.65 -0.78 -1.20
C THR A 83 -5.75 -1.99 -1.34
N ASP A 84 -5.87 -2.90 -0.40
CA ASP A 84 -5.26 -4.22 -0.45
C ASP A 84 -6.25 -5.25 0.09
N VAL A 85 -6.26 -6.44 -0.50
CA VAL A 85 -7.10 -7.55 -0.03
C VAL A 85 -6.43 -8.28 1.12
N ASP A 86 -5.10 -8.26 1.19
CA ASP A 86 -4.31 -8.85 2.27
C ASP A 86 -4.53 -8.09 3.59
N ALA A 87 -4.77 -8.84 4.65
CA ALA A 87 -5.19 -8.27 5.93
C ALA A 87 -4.13 -7.33 6.52
N GLY A 88 -4.46 -6.03 6.57
CA GLY A 88 -3.60 -5.02 7.18
C GLY A 88 -2.55 -4.44 6.24
N GLU A 89 -2.51 -4.84 4.97
CA GLU A 89 -1.52 -4.35 3.98
C GLU A 89 -1.98 -3.08 3.24
N ALA A 90 -3.22 -2.65 3.43
CA ALA A 90 -3.77 -1.40 2.87
C ALA A 90 -3.26 -0.14 3.61
N ASN A 91 -1.95 0.10 3.60
CA ASN A 91 -1.31 1.25 4.24
C ASN A 91 -0.10 1.76 3.45
N PHE A 92 0.22 3.05 3.60
CA PHE A 92 1.42 3.62 3.01
C PHE A 92 2.61 3.54 3.96
N THR A 93 3.77 3.19 3.42
CA THR A 93 5.04 3.52 4.08
C THR A 93 5.20 5.03 4.06
N THR A 94 5.40 5.63 5.23
CA THR A 94 5.62 7.07 5.33
C THR A 94 6.92 7.47 4.63
N GLN A 95 6.87 8.60 3.93
CA GLN A 95 8.04 9.19 3.28
C GLN A 95 8.24 10.59 3.83
N ALA A 96 9.45 10.89 4.27
CA ALA A 96 9.80 12.20 4.80
C ALA A 96 10.91 12.82 3.96
N ALA A 97 10.64 14.01 3.44
CA ALA A 97 11.59 14.82 2.70
C ALA A 97 12.31 14.07 1.56
N THR A 98 11.59 13.17 0.86
CA THR A 98 12.11 12.46 -0.31
C THR A 98 12.45 13.48 -1.39
N ALA A 99 13.70 13.54 -1.82
CA ALA A 99 14.10 14.47 -2.88
C ALA A 99 13.34 14.16 -4.18
N GLY A 100 12.78 15.19 -4.81
CA GLY A 100 12.22 15.06 -6.16
C GLY A 100 13.30 14.63 -7.14
N SER A 101 12.91 13.90 -8.19
CA SER A 101 13.84 13.31 -9.16
C SER A 101 14.76 14.33 -9.86
N ASN A 102 14.29 15.56 -10.02
CA ASN A 102 15.05 16.68 -10.60
C ASN A 102 15.68 17.60 -9.55
N GLY A 103 15.55 17.29 -8.26
CA GLY A 103 16.18 18.04 -7.18
C GLY A 103 15.55 19.40 -6.84
N TYR A 104 14.41 19.76 -7.45
CA TYR A 104 13.76 21.06 -7.21
C TYR A 104 13.08 21.20 -5.85
N GLY A 105 12.85 20.10 -5.14
CA GLY A 105 12.03 20.13 -3.94
C GLY A 105 11.97 18.77 -3.26
N THR A 106 11.17 18.70 -2.20
CA THR A 106 11.01 17.50 -1.39
C THR A 106 9.55 17.06 -1.33
N PHE A 107 9.35 15.76 -1.27
CA PHE A 107 8.07 15.08 -1.17
C PHE A 107 7.90 14.47 0.23
N THR A 108 6.71 14.57 0.79
CA THR A 108 6.30 13.88 2.01
C THR A 108 5.04 13.08 1.76
N LEU A 109 4.94 11.88 2.32
CA LEU A 109 3.75 11.03 2.32
C LEU A 109 3.48 10.54 3.74
N ALA A 110 2.30 10.86 4.27
CA ALA A 110 1.81 10.35 5.53
C ALA A 110 1.13 8.98 5.36
N ALA A 111 0.95 8.26 6.46
CA ALA A 111 0.39 6.91 6.45
C ALA A 111 -1.09 6.88 6.01
N ASP A 112 -1.80 8.00 6.16
CA ASP A 112 -3.17 8.20 5.69
C ASP A 112 -3.26 8.54 4.19
N GLY A 113 -2.13 8.63 3.49
CA GLY A 113 -2.05 8.95 2.08
C GLY A 113 -1.95 10.44 1.77
N SER A 114 -1.99 11.32 2.77
CA SER A 114 -1.77 12.75 2.56
C SER A 114 -0.35 12.99 2.10
N TRP A 115 -0.19 13.70 0.98
CA TRP A 115 1.11 14.03 0.44
C TRP A 115 1.27 15.52 0.22
N THR A 116 2.53 15.96 0.27
CA THR A 116 2.91 17.34 -0.01
C THR A 116 4.23 17.33 -0.78
N TYR A 117 4.34 18.20 -1.77
CA TYR A 117 5.58 18.53 -2.44
C TYR A 117 5.90 20.01 -2.20
N THR A 118 7.15 20.31 -1.86
CA THR A 118 7.59 21.68 -1.57
C THR A 118 8.89 21.98 -2.31
N ALA A 119 8.90 23.06 -3.07
CA ALA A 119 10.08 23.57 -3.77
C ALA A 119 10.39 25.00 -3.32
N ASP A 120 11.66 25.36 -3.20
CA ASP A 120 12.08 26.75 -2.95
C ASP A 120 11.97 27.55 -4.25
N ASN A 121 11.05 28.52 -4.30
CA ASN A 121 10.81 29.35 -5.47
C ASN A 121 12.08 30.11 -5.88
N THR A 122 12.98 30.43 -4.96
CA THR A 122 14.20 31.19 -5.26
C THR A 122 15.25 30.43 -6.08
N GLN A 123 15.04 29.14 -6.33
CA GLN A 123 15.93 28.35 -7.18
C GLN A 123 15.94 28.89 -8.62
N ALA A 124 17.13 29.22 -9.11
CA ALA A 124 17.32 29.72 -10.47
C ALA A 124 16.81 28.76 -11.56
N ALA A 125 16.68 27.46 -11.27
CA ALA A 125 16.14 26.48 -12.20
C ALA A 125 14.59 26.48 -12.29
N ILE A 126 13.92 27.11 -11.31
CA ILE A 126 12.46 27.29 -11.28
C ILE A 126 12.08 28.59 -11.97
N GLN A 127 12.92 29.62 -11.82
CA GLN A 127 12.71 30.96 -12.36
C GLN A 127 12.88 30.99 -13.90
N GLN A 128 11.83 31.35 -14.64
CA GLN A 128 11.86 31.62 -16.09
C GLN A 128 11.83 33.12 -16.43
#